data_AF-A0A3Q8WSN8-F1
#
_entry.id   AF-A0A3Q8WSN8-F1
#
_cell.length_a   1.000
_cell.length_b   1.000
_cell.length_c   1.000
_cell.angle_alpha   90.00
_cell.angle_beta   90.00
_cell.angle_gamma   90.00
#
_symmetry.space_group_name_H-M   'P 1'
#
loop_
_entity.id
_entity.type
_entity.pdbx_description
1 polymer ?
#
loop_
_entity_poly.entity_id
_entity_poly.type
_entity_poly.pdbx_seq_one_letter_code
_entity_poly.pdbx_strand_id
1 'polypeptide(L)'
;MESTEDWAEQIRALERSEAAPYIDQPTSSAWLAPAFGAWSAVYVAAFALWNVSTALFILSMLGLSALIGFFLGWYMRRFGALPMPGRGNPPPEIRREYRLYAAGVLVVAALVVLAWWAAGLAVASATAFVLVTAGYMLYAHRYERAASAVRERLQ
;
A
#
# COMPACT_ATOMS: atom_id res chain seq x y z
N MET A 1 17.76 34.42 26.11
CA MET A 1 17.53 33.98 24.71
C MET A 1 17.93 32.53 24.47
N GLU A 2 18.77 31.93 25.33
CA GLU A 2 19.24 30.54 25.24
C GLU A 2 18.14 29.46 25.42
N SER A 3 17.08 29.74 26.19
CA SER A 3 16.02 28.75 26.43
C SER A 3 15.09 28.49 25.24
N THR A 4 14.85 29.48 24.37
CA THR A 4 13.91 29.35 23.24
C THR A 4 14.51 28.59 22.05
N GLU A 5 15.82 28.71 21.83
CA GLU A 5 16.53 27.97 20.79
C GLU A 5 16.61 26.47 21.13
N ASP A 6 16.87 26.14 22.41
CA ASP A 6 16.88 24.75 22.91
C ASP A 6 15.51 24.06 22.75
N TRP A 7 14.40 24.74 23.08
CA TRP A 7 13.06 24.20 22.86
C TRP A 7 12.73 23.93 21.39
N ALA A 8 13.12 24.83 20.48
CA ALA A 8 12.88 24.66 19.05
C ALA A 8 13.70 23.50 18.45
N GLU A 9 14.88 23.22 19.01
CA GLU A 9 15.71 22.08 18.62
C GLU A 9 15.14 20.76 19.16
N GLN A 10 14.66 20.75 20.40
CA GLN A 10 13.98 19.58 20.99
C GLN A 10 12.70 19.21 20.24
N ILE A 11 11.88 20.19 19.83
CA ILE A 11 10.68 19.94 19.01
C ILE A 11 11.06 19.33 17.66
N ARG A 12 12.07 19.87 16.98
CA ARG A 12 12.55 19.33 15.69
C ARG A 12 13.12 17.92 15.82
N ALA A 13 13.82 17.62 16.90
CA ALA A 13 14.30 16.26 17.18
C ALA A 13 13.13 15.29 17.39
N LEU A 14 12.07 15.72 18.08
CA LEU A 14 10.86 14.94 18.27
C LEU A 14 10.13 14.68 16.95
N GLU A 15 9.92 15.72 16.14
CA GLU A 15 9.31 15.61 14.80
C GLU A 15 10.10 14.67 13.87
N ARG A 16 11.44 14.73 13.90
CA ARG A 16 12.29 13.77 13.18
C ARG A 16 12.08 12.34 13.64
N SER A 17 12.02 12.11 14.95
CA SER A 17 11.78 10.77 15.50
C SER A 17 10.40 10.21 15.14
N GLU A 18 9.38 11.07 15.09
CA GLU A 18 8.02 10.69 14.68
C GLU A 18 7.91 10.43 13.17
N ALA A 19 8.69 11.15 12.36
CA ALA A 19 8.72 11.00 10.91
C ALA A 19 9.58 9.82 10.43
N ALA A 20 10.58 9.38 11.21
CA ALA A 20 11.54 8.32 10.84
C ALA A 20 10.88 7.04 10.26
N PRO A 21 9.78 6.49 10.84
CA PRO A 21 9.12 5.31 10.28
C PRO A 21 8.54 5.50 8.87
N TYR A 22 8.31 6.75 8.47
CA TYR A 22 7.72 7.10 7.17
C TYR A 22 8.77 7.45 6.11
N ILE A 23 9.90 8.02 6.52
CA ILE A 23 10.91 8.57 5.59
C ILE A 23 12.17 7.71 5.45
N ASP A 24 12.46 6.84 6.42
CA ASP A 24 13.63 5.95 6.43
C ASP A 24 13.33 4.56 5.86
N GLN A 25 12.23 4.44 5.11
CA GLN A 25 11.87 3.17 4.50
C GLN A 25 12.82 2.85 3.33
N PRO A 26 13.19 1.57 3.18
CA PRO A 26 13.94 1.13 2.01
C PRO A 26 13.10 1.38 0.77
N THR A 27 13.77 1.79 -0.32
CA THR A 27 13.14 1.99 -1.63
C THR A 27 12.34 0.75 -2.01
N SER A 28 11.08 0.95 -2.40
CA SER A 28 10.21 -0.14 -2.86
C SER A 28 10.90 -0.91 -3.99
N SER A 29 11.14 -2.20 -3.79
CA SER A 29 11.75 -3.04 -4.80
C SER A 29 10.82 -3.22 -5.99
N ALA A 30 11.32 -3.02 -7.20
CA ALA A 30 10.53 -2.99 -8.44
C ALA A 30 9.67 -4.24 -8.70
N TRP A 31 10.02 -5.40 -8.11
CA TRP A 31 9.26 -6.64 -8.25
C TRP A 31 7.95 -6.65 -7.43
N LEU A 32 7.80 -5.78 -6.42
CA LEU A 32 6.60 -5.75 -5.58
C LEU A 32 5.36 -5.36 -6.38
N ALA A 33 5.48 -4.37 -7.28
CA ALA A 33 4.36 -3.92 -8.09
C ALA A 33 3.73 -5.02 -8.97
N PRO A 34 4.50 -5.76 -9.78
CA PRO A 34 3.95 -6.88 -10.54
C PRO A 34 3.52 -8.05 -9.64
N ALA A 35 4.16 -8.26 -8.49
CA ALA A 35 3.73 -9.31 -7.55
C ALA A 35 2.36 -9.01 -6.92
N PHE A 36 2.11 -7.77 -6.49
CA PHE A 36 0.79 -7.36 -5.99
C PHE A 36 -0.28 -7.43 -7.09
N GLY A 37 0.06 -7.01 -8.31
CA GLY A 37 -0.85 -7.18 -9.45
C GLY A 37 -1.19 -8.64 -9.71
N ALA A 38 -0.19 -9.53 -9.73
CA ALA A 38 -0.40 -10.96 -9.92
C ALA A 38 -1.26 -11.56 -8.82
N TRP A 39 -0.98 -11.22 -7.56
CA TRP A 39 -1.79 -11.67 -6.42
C TRP A 39 -3.25 -11.20 -6.55
N SER A 40 -3.50 -9.95 -6.90
CA SER A 40 -4.87 -9.43 -7.12
C SER A 40 -5.56 -10.11 -8.30
N ALA A 41 -4.84 -10.36 -9.39
CA ALA A 41 -5.39 -11.06 -10.55
C ALA A 41 -5.81 -12.50 -10.22
N VAL A 42 -4.99 -13.22 -9.44
CA VAL A 42 -5.30 -14.57 -8.96
C VAL A 42 -6.46 -14.55 -7.97
N TYR A 43 -6.54 -13.54 -7.11
CA TYR A 43 -7.67 -13.34 -6.19
C TYR A 43 -8.98 -13.17 -6.95
N VAL A 44 -9.00 -12.38 -8.02
CA VAL A 44 -10.17 -12.25 -8.90
C VAL A 44 -10.45 -13.57 -9.63
N ALA A 45 -9.42 -14.19 -10.23
CA ALA A 45 -9.59 -15.43 -11.01
C ALA A 45 -10.15 -16.59 -10.17
N ALA A 46 -9.87 -16.64 -8.87
CA ALA A 46 -10.39 -17.66 -7.97
C ALA A 46 -11.92 -17.67 -7.89
N PHE A 47 -12.63 -16.58 -8.24
CA PHE A 47 -14.10 -16.60 -8.37
C PHE A 47 -14.61 -17.56 -9.46
N ALA A 48 -13.76 -18.02 -10.38
CA ALA A 48 -14.12 -19.08 -11.33
C ALA A 48 -14.49 -20.38 -10.60
N LEU A 49 -13.94 -20.59 -9.40
CA LEU A 49 -14.19 -21.79 -8.59
C LEU A 49 -15.55 -21.74 -7.89
N TRP A 50 -16.20 -20.58 -7.81
CA TRP A 50 -17.47 -20.43 -7.09
C TRP A 50 -18.55 -21.41 -7.56
N ASN A 51 -18.66 -21.60 -8.88
CA ASN A 51 -19.64 -22.51 -9.49
C ASN A 51 -19.14 -23.96 -9.63
N VAL A 52 -17.85 -24.21 -9.39
CA VAL A 52 -17.23 -25.54 -9.52
C VAL A 52 -17.18 -26.26 -8.17
N SER A 53 -16.72 -25.57 -7.14
CA SER A 53 -16.64 -26.08 -5.78
C SER A 53 -16.51 -24.93 -4.79
N THR A 54 -17.56 -24.73 -3.99
CA THR A 54 -17.54 -23.74 -2.90
C THR A 54 -16.38 -23.97 -1.94
N ALA A 55 -16.01 -25.24 -1.69
CA ALA A 55 -14.87 -25.58 -0.85
C ALA A 55 -13.54 -25.11 -1.45
N LEU A 56 -13.29 -25.37 -2.75
CA LEU A 56 -12.08 -24.89 -3.42
C LEU A 56 -12.02 -23.37 -3.49
N PHE A 57 -13.16 -22.71 -3.73
CA PHE A 57 -13.26 -21.26 -3.68
C PHE A 57 -12.86 -20.70 -2.30
N ILE A 58 -13.48 -21.19 -1.23
CA ILE A 58 -13.19 -20.75 0.15
C ILE A 58 -11.73 -21.01 0.50
N LEU A 59 -11.21 -22.22 0.21
CA LEU A 59 -9.82 -22.56 0.49
C LEU A 59 -8.84 -21.66 -0.27
N SER A 60 -9.15 -21.32 -1.52
CA SER A 60 -8.32 -20.41 -2.33
C SER A 60 -8.33 -18.99 -1.75
N MET A 61 -9.49 -18.47 -1.36
CA MET A 61 -9.62 -17.16 -0.72
C MET A 61 -8.83 -17.09 0.60
N LEU A 62 -8.97 -18.13 1.44
CA LEU A 62 -8.24 -18.24 2.70
C LEU A 62 -6.73 -18.35 2.46
N GLY A 63 -6.31 -19.17 1.50
CA GLY A 63 -4.89 -19.36 1.15
C GLY A 63 -4.25 -18.07 0.63
N LEU A 64 -4.92 -17.35 -0.28
CA LEU A 64 -4.43 -16.07 -0.80
C LEU A 64 -4.40 -14.97 0.26
N SER A 65 -5.39 -14.96 1.17
CA SER A 65 -5.43 -14.03 2.31
C SER A 65 -4.33 -14.33 3.33
N ALA A 66 -4.09 -15.62 3.61
CA ALA A 66 -3.00 -16.05 4.48
C ALA A 66 -1.63 -15.73 3.87
N LEU A 67 -1.48 -15.89 2.55
CA LEU A 67 -0.25 -15.56 1.83
C LEU A 67 0.09 -14.07 1.97
N ILE A 68 -0.89 -13.18 1.74
CA ILE A 68 -0.63 -11.74 1.90
C ILE A 68 -0.41 -11.37 3.37
N GLY A 69 -1.12 -11.98 4.31
CA GLY A 69 -0.90 -11.79 5.75
C GLY A 69 0.50 -12.21 6.19
N PHE A 70 0.97 -13.37 5.73
CA PHE A 70 2.33 -13.86 5.97
C PHE A 70 3.37 -12.92 5.36
N PHE A 71 3.18 -12.50 4.12
CA PHE A 71 4.06 -11.55 3.44
C PHE A 71 4.16 -10.23 4.23
N LEU A 72 3.03 -9.65 4.64
CA LEU A 72 3.01 -8.42 5.44
C LEU A 72 3.70 -8.61 6.79
N GLY A 73 3.46 -9.74 7.47
CA GLY A 73 4.12 -10.07 8.73
C GLY A 73 5.64 -10.22 8.59
N TRP A 74 6.10 -10.92 7.55
CA TRP A 74 7.52 -11.04 7.22
C TRP A 74 8.13 -9.67 6.86
N TYR A 75 7.44 -8.89 6.04
CA TYR A 75 7.88 -7.57 5.58
C TYR A 75 8.04 -6.60 6.76
N MET A 76 7.06 -6.57 7.66
CA MET A 76 7.11 -5.77 8.90
C MET A 76 8.25 -6.22 9.82
N ARG A 77 8.49 -7.53 9.97
CA ARG A 77 9.61 -8.02 10.77
C ARG A 77 10.96 -7.64 10.18
N ARG A 78 11.07 -7.60 8.85
CA ARG A 78 12.31 -7.30 8.14
C ARG A 78 12.63 -5.81 8.06
N PHE A 79 11.61 -4.98 7.84
CA PHE A 79 11.78 -3.55 7.53
C PHE A 79 11.18 -2.61 8.58
N GLY A 80 10.69 -3.14 9.71
CA GLY A 80 10.13 -2.35 10.79
C GLY A 80 8.64 -2.05 10.61
N ALA A 81 8.15 -1.00 11.28
CA ALA A 81 6.74 -0.66 11.25
C ALA A 81 6.32 -0.24 9.82
N LEU A 82 5.36 -0.97 9.25
CA LEU A 82 4.62 -0.44 8.11
C LEU A 82 3.96 0.87 8.55
N PRO A 83 3.94 1.90 7.71
CA PRO A 83 3.32 3.15 8.05
C PRO A 83 1.82 2.94 7.83
N MET A 84 1.19 2.27 8.80
CA MET A 84 -0.20 1.89 8.70
C MET A 84 -1.05 3.15 8.90
N PRO A 85 -2.02 3.42 8.00
CA PRO A 85 -3.02 4.44 8.26
C PRO A 85 -3.66 4.18 9.63
N GLY A 86 -3.55 5.14 10.56
CA GLY A 86 -4.13 5.04 11.91
C GLY A 86 -3.20 4.52 13.02
N ARG A 87 -1.93 4.17 12.72
CA ARG A 87 -0.89 4.03 13.74
C ARG A 87 0.10 5.18 13.64
N GLY A 88 0.07 6.09 14.62
CA GLY A 88 0.89 7.30 14.65
C GLY A 88 0.26 8.47 13.87
N ASN A 89 0.95 9.61 13.88
CA ASN A 89 0.54 10.81 13.15
C ASN A 89 1.43 10.97 11.90
N PRO A 90 0.99 10.54 10.70
CA PRO A 90 1.76 10.77 9.50
C PRO A 90 1.91 12.28 9.25
N PRO A 91 3.08 12.74 8.77
CA PRO A 91 3.28 14.11 8.32
C PRO A 91 2.18 14.55 7.35
N PRO A 92 1.78 15.84 7.35
CA PRO A 92 0.69 16.34 6.52
C PRO A 92 0.86 16.02 5.02
N GLU A 93 2.11 15.99 4.54
CA GLU A 93 2.50 15.61 3.19
C GLU A 93 2.05 14.18 2.84
N ILE A 94 2.31 13.24 3.75
CA ILE A 94 2.04 11.81 3.55
C ILE A 94 0.56 11.49 3.78
N ARG A 95 -0.10 12.18 4.72
CA ARG A 95 -1.52 12.01 5.01
C ARG A 95 -2.42 12.29 3.80
N ARG A 96 -2.02 13.21 2.92
CA ARG A 96 -2.73 13.45 1.66
C ARG A 96 -2.63 12.25 0.73
N GLU A 97 -1.43 11.70 0.57
CA GLU A 97 -1.19 10.54 -0.30
C GLU A 97 -1.94 9.29 0.22
N TYR A 98 -2.10 9.11 1.53
CA TYR A 98 -2.93 8.02 2.07
C TYR A 98 -4.41 8.14 1.74
N ARG A 99 -4.96 9.36 1.79
CA ARG A 99 -6.36 9.59 1.38
C ARG A 99 -6.56 9.34 -0.12
N LEU A 100 -5.61 9.80 -0.93
CA LEU A 100 -5.61 9.54 -2.37
C LEU A 100 -5.46 8.06 -2.69
N TYR A 101 -4.61 7.35 -1.94
CA TYR A 101 -4.46 5.90 -2.05
C TYR A 101 -5.76 5.17 -1.71
N ALA A 102 -6.41 5.52 -0.58
CA ALA A 102 -7.69 4.92 -0.21
C ALA A 102 -8.77 5.16 -1.26
N ALA A 103 -8.89 6.39 -1.78
CA ALA A 103 -9.79 6.69 -2.89
C ALA A 103 -9.42 5.91 -4.16
N GLY A 104 -8.13 5.79 -4.47
CA GLY A 104 -7.60 5.03 -5.60
C GLY A 104 -7.96 3.54 -5.52
N VAL A 105 -7.85 2.93 -4.34
CA VAL A 105 -8.27 1.54 -4.11
C VAL A 105 -9.76 1.35 -4.42
N LEU A 106 -10.62 2.27 -3.99
CA LEU A 106 -12.05 2.23 -4.31
C LEU A 106 -12.33 2.35 -5.80
N VAL A 107 -11.62 3.25 -6.49
CA VAL A 107 -11.72 3.41 -7.94
C VAL A 107 -11.27 2.14 -8.67
N VAL A 108 -10.14 1.55 -8.29
CA VAL A 108 -9.65 0.30 -8.88
C VAL A 108 -10.64 -0.83 -8.66
N ALA A 109 -11.19 -0.97 -7.45
CA ALA A 109 -12.21 -1.98 -7.16
C ALA A 109 -13.46 -1.79 -8.04
N ALA A 110 -13.95 -0.56 -8.19
CA ALA A 110 -15.08 -0.25 -9.05
C ALA A 110 -14.81 -0.59 -10.53
N LEU A 111 -13.62 -0.27 -11.03
CA LEU A 111 -13.21 -0.58 -12.41
C LEU A 111 -13.09 -2.10 -12.65
N VAL A 112 -12.58 -2.86 -11.67
CA VAL A 112 -12.51 -4.33 -11.77
C VAL A 112 -13.90 -4.95 -11.78
N VAL A 113 -14.82 -4.47 -10.92
CA VAL A 113 -16.22 -4.92 -10.91
C VAL A 113 -16.90 -4.60 -12.24
N LEU A 114 -16.69 -3.39 -12.77
CA LEU A 114 -17.23 -2.98 -14.06
C LEU A 114 -16.69 -3.85 -15.21
N ALA A 115 -15.38 -4.13 -15.21
CA ALA A 115 -14.75 -5.00 -16.20
C ALA A 115 -15.29 -6.42 -16.15
N TRP A 116 -15.55 -6.95 -14.94
CA TRP A 116 -16.22 -8.23 -14.78
C TRP A 116 -17.62 -8.16 -15.40
N TRP A 117 -18.43 -7.19 -15.01
CA TRP A 117 -19.81 -7.12 -15.48
C TRP A 117 -19.91 -6.96 -17.00
N ALA A 118 -19.00 -6.19 -17.61
CA ALA A 118 -19.01 -5.92 -19.04
C ALA A 118 -18.40 -7.05 -19.89
N ALA A 119 -17.32 -7.70 -19.43
CA ALA A 119 -16.51 -8.58 -20.28
C ALA A 119 -16.09 -9.90 -19.63
N GLY A 120 -16.61 -10.19 -18.43
CA GLY A 120 -16.41 -11.44 -17.72
C GLY A 120 -15.12 -11.51 -16.91
N LEU A 121 -14.95 -12.65 -16.25
CA LEU A 121 -13.97 -12.83 -15.19
C LEU A 121 -12.51 -12.75 -15.69
N ALA A 122 -12.23 -13.25 -16.89
CA ALA A 122 -10.88 -13.20 -17.47
C ALA A 122 -10.41 -11.75 -17.68
N VAL A 123 -11.28 -10.89 -18.21
CA VAL A 123 -10.98 -9.47 -18.41
C VAL A 123 -10.87 -8.74 -17.06
N ALA A 124 -11.71 -9.08 -16.09
CA ALA A 124 -11.60 -8.53 -14.74
C ALA A 124 -10.25 -8.87 -14.06
N SER A 125 -9.79 -10.11 -14.20
CA SER A 125 -8.51 -10.57 -13.65
C SER A 125 -7.32 -9.84 -14.31
N ALA A 126 -7.31 -9.71 -15.64
CA ALA A 126 -6.30 -8.94 -16.36
C ALA A 126 -6.34 -7.45 -15.98
N THR A 127 -7.54 -6.88 -15.82
CA THR A 127 -7.74 -5.50 -15.39
C THR A 127 -7.19 -5.28 -13.97
N ALA A 128 -7.45 -6.21 -13.05
CA ALA A 128 -6.92 -6.17 -11.69
C ALA A 128 -5.38 -6.21 -11.69
N PHE A 129 -4.77 -7.07 -12.51
CA PHE A 129 -3.31 -7.10 -12.68
C PHE A 129 -2.76 -5.71 -13.05
N VAL A 130 -3.27 -5.17 -14.16
CA VAL A 130 -2.77 -3.90 -14.72
C VAL A 130 -2.98 -2.74 -13.76
N LEU A 131 -4.20 -2.58 -13.24
CA LEU A 131 -4.55 -1.45 -12.38
C LEU A 131 -3.82 -1.50 -11.04
N VAL A 132 -3.66 -2.67 -10.43
CA VAL A 132 -2.95 -2.80 -9.15
C VAL A 132 -1.46 -2.60 -9.35
N THR A 133 -0.84 -3.17 -10.39
CA THR A 133 0.57 -2.92 -10.68
C THR A 133 0.85 -1.45 -10.98
N ALA A 134 0.10 -0.83 -11.89
CA ALA A 134 0.26 0.58 -12.22
C ALA A 134 -0.05 1.49 -11.03
N GLY A 135 -1.11 1.18 -10.29
CA GLY A 135 -1.51 1.92 -9.09
C GLY A 135 -0.45 1.86 -8.00
N TYR A 136 0.14 0.69 -7.77
CA TYR A 136 1.25 0.52 -6.83
C TYR A 136 2.48 1.33 -7.25
N MET A 137 2.87 1.28 -8.53
CA MET A 137 4.01 2.06 -9.03
C MET A 137 3.77 3.57 -8.87
N LEU A 138 2.58 4.04 -9.24
CA LEU A 138 2.20 5.44 -9.09
C LEU A 138 2.22 5.87 -7.63
N TYR A 139 1.65 5.05 -6.74
CA TYR A 139 1.68 5.30 -5.31
C TYR A 139 3.10 5.35 -4.76
N ALA A 140 3.94 4.37 -5.09
CA ALA A 140 5.34 4.33 -4.64
C ALA A 140 6.10 5.60 -5.06
N HIS A 141 5.91 6.05 -6.30
CA HIS A 141 6.55 7.28 -6.80
C HIS A 141 6.05 8.54 -6.09
N ARG A 142 4.73 8.65 -5.83
CA ARG A 142 4.15 9.78 -5.09
C ARG A 142 4.59 9.78 -3.63
N TYR A 143 4.65 8.59 -3.02
CA TYR A 143 5.11 8.41 -1.66
C TYR A 143 6.57 8.85 -1.50
N GLU A 144 7.46 8.43 -2.41
CA GLU A 144 8.88 8.82 -2.37
C GLU A 144 9.07 10.34 -2.48
N ARG A 145 8.26 11.00 -3.32
CA ARG A 145 8.24 12.47 -3.43
C ARG A 145 7.79 13.13 -2.13
N ALA A 146 6.72 12.62 -1.51
CA ALA A 146 6.23 13.14 -0.24
C ALA A 146 7.24 12.90 0.90
N ALA A 147 7.88 11.73 0.95
CA ALA A 147 8.93 11.40 1.90
C ALA A 147 10.15 12.31 1.72
N SER A 148 10.55 12.60 0.49
CA SER A 148 11.64 13.53 0.19
C SER A 148 11.34 14.95 0.66
N ALA A 149 10.11 15.45 0.45
CA ALA A 149 9.69 16.76 0.95
C ALA A 149 9.71 16.83 2.49
N VAL A 150 9.36 15.74 3.19
CA VAL A 150 9.48 15.66 4.65
C VAL A 150 10.95 15.67 5.07
N ARG A 151 11.83 14.94 4.37
CA ARG A 151 13.29 14.97 4.64
C ARG A 151 13.87 16.37 4.47
N GLU A 152 13.53 17.07 3.39
CA GLU A 152 13.99 18.44 3.13
C GLU A 152 13.53 19.45 4.19
N ARG A 153 12.31 19.28 4.76
CA ARG A 153 11.80 20.16 5.81
C ARG A 153 12.47 19.92 7.17
N LEU A 154 12.87 18.67 7.45
CA LEU A 154 13.35 18.24 8.77
C LEU A 154 14.89 18.19 8.89
N GLN A 155 15.60 18.35 7.77
CA GLN A 155 17.04 18.64 7.72
C GLN A 155 17.33 20.09 8.16
#